data_AF-A0A7C5WEF9-F1
#
_entry.id   AF-A0A7C5WEF9-F1
#
_cell.length_a   1.000
_cell.length_b   1.000
_cell.length_c   1.000
_cell.angle_alpha   90.00
_cell.angle_beta   90.00
_cell.angle_gamma   90.00
#
_symmetry.space_group_name_H-M   'P 1'
#
loop_
_entity.id
_entity.type
_entity.pdbx_description
1 polymer ?
#
loop_
_entity_poly.entity_id
_entity_poly.type
_entity_poly.pdbx_seq_one_letter_code
_entity_poly.pdbx_strand_id
1 'polypeptide(L)'
;MDIGEVIRKIIDTGLYRIILLFILIFLLRLFFKRKVRLHTDVDKLVQLSEDRQCSEYSIFHDAAKKWNFSEKKIDEDFKRYLLYGELPRYVRDYVEEQFGGQNHG
;
A
#
# COMPACT_ATOMS: atom_id res chain seq x y z
N MET A 1 46.58 26.51 7.86
CA MET A 1 45.41 25.65 7.59
C MET A 1 45.95 24.27 7.26
N ASP A 2 45.61 23.25 8.05
CA ASP A 2 46.20 21.92 7.97
C ASP A 2 45.52 21.08 6.86
N ILE A 3 46.31 20.58 5.92
CA ILE A 3 45.84 19.77 4.78
C ILE A 3 45.12 18.50 5.26
N GLY A 4 45.54 17.94 6.39
CA GLY A 4 44.90 16.76 7.00
C GLY A 4 43.52 17.05 7.60
N GLU A 5 43.21 18.30 7.91
CA GLU A 5 41.89 18.72 8.39
C GLU A 5 40.92 18.94 7.21
N VAL A 6 41.43 19.46 6.10
CA VAL A 6 40.66 19.67 4.85
C VAL A 6 40.25 18.33 4.25
N ILE A 7 41.15 17.35 4.19
CA ILE A 7 40.87 16.01 3.64
C ILE A 7 39.78 15.28 4.46
N ARG A 8 39.83 15.36 5.80
CA ARG A 8 38.81 14.74 6.67
C ARG A 8 37.40 15.31 6.42
N LYS A 9 37.28 16.65 6.33
CA LYS A 9 35.99 17.31 6.06
C LYS A 9 35.41 16.92 4.69
N ILE A 10 36.25 16.76 3.66
CA ILE A 10 35.81 16.33 2.33
C ILE A 10 35.28 14.88 2.37
N ILE A 11 35.99 13.99 3.07
CA ILE A 11 35.59 12.58 3.21
C ILE A 11 34.28 12.45 4.00
N ASP A 12 34.14 13.17 5.12
CA ASP A 12 32.91 13.15 5.93
C ASP A 12 31.70 13.67 5.16
N THR A 13 31.88 14.75 4.39
CA THR A 13 30.81 15.32 3.56
C THR A 13 30.44 14.37 2.42
N GLY A 14 31.41 13.69 1.83
CA GLY A 14 31.19 12.68 0.79
C GLY A 14 30.45 11.45 1.31
N LEU A 15 30.88 10.90 2.46
CA LEU A 15 30.25 9.76 3.11
C LEU A 15 28.82 10.06 3.53
N TYR A 16 28.56 11.22 4.13
CA TYR A 16 27.20 11.62 4.50
C TYR A 16 26.26 11.67 3.30
N ARG A 17 26.71 12.21 2.15
CA ARG A 17 25.90 12.24 0.92
C ARG A 17 25.59 10.84 0.39
N ILE A 18 26.56 9.93 0.43
CA ILE A 18 26.37 8.54 -0.01
C ILE A 18 25.34 7.84 0.89
N ILE A 19 25.48 7.99 2.21
CA ILE A 19 24.55 7.41 3.19
C ILE A 19 23.14 8.01 2.99
N LEU A 20 23.03 9.32 2.83
CA LEU A 20 21.76 10.01 2.59
C LEU A 20 21.08 9.51 1.31
N LEU A 21 21.85 9.37 0.21
CA LEU A 21 21.33 8.81 -1.04
C LEU A 21 20.86 7.36 -0.87
N PHE A 22 21.60 6.53 -0.15
CA PHE A 22 21.20 5.16 0.14
C PHE A 22 19.89 5.09 0.93
N ILE A 23 19.76 5.91 1.98
CA ILE A 23 18.52 6.02 2.77
C ILE A 23 17.37 6.51 1.90
N LEU A 24 17.60 7.53 1.06
CA LEU A 24 16.58 8.07 0.16
C LEU A 24 16.10 7.02 -0.85
N ILE A 25 17.02 6.30 -1.49
CA ILE A 25 16.70 5.21 -2.44
C ILE A 25 15.96 4.07 -1.72
N PHE A 26 16.38 3.73 -0.50
CA PHE A 26 15.73 2.70 0.30
C PHE A 26 14.28 3.09 0.65
N LEU A 27 14.07 4.32 1.11
CA LEU A 27 12.73 4.86 1.39
C LEU A 27 11.88 4.90 0.13
N LEU A 28 12.42 5.39 -0.99
CA LEU A 28 11.73 5.40 -2.29
C LEU A 28 11.31 3.99 -2.69
N ARG A 29 12.18 2.99 -2.56
CA ARG A 29 11.84 1.59 -2.85
C ARG A 29 10.73 1.06 -1.95
N LEU A 30 10.73 1.42 -0.68
CA LEU A 30 9.72 0.98 0.29
C LEU A 30 8.36 1.62 -0.03
N PHE A 31 8.35 2.91 -0.34
CA PHE A 31 7.16 3.63 -0.79
C PHE A 31 6.63 3.10 -2.12
N PHE A 32 7.50 2.89 -3.12
CA PHE A 32 7.10 2.36 -4.42
C PHE A 32 6.55 0.94 -4.31
N LYS A 33 7.19 0.04 -3.55
CA LYS A 33 6.66 -1.31 -3.32
C LYS A 33 5.28 -1.28 -2.68
N ARG A 34 5.06 -0.38 -1.70
CA ARG A 34 3.75 -0.21 -1.07
C ARG A 34 2.72 0.32 -2.07
N LYS A 35 3.08 1.32 -2.87
CA LYS A 35 2.18 1.94 -3.86
C LYS A 35 1.81 1.00 -5.00
N VAL A 36 2.77 0.22 -5.52
CA VAL A 36 2.52 -0.79 -6.57
C VAL A 36 1.58 -1.88 -6.06
N ARG A 37 1.84 -2.41 -4.85
CA ARG A 37 0.95 -3.41 -4.23
C ARG A 37 -0.47 -2.85 -4.04
N LEU A 38 -0.58 -1.60 -3.60
CA LEU A 38 -1.87 -0.92 -3.44
C LEU A 38 -2.66 -0.91 -4.75
N HIS A 39 -2.03 -0.52 -5.85
CA HIS A 39 -2.69 -0.42 -7.15
C HIS A 39 -3.24 -1.77 -7.60
N THR A 40 -2.44 -2.84 -7.50
CA THR A 40 -2.87 -4.19 -7.87
C THR A 40 -4.05 -4.69 -7.03
N ASP A 41 -4.10 -4.36 -5.73
CA ASP A 41 -5.22 -4.78 -4.87
C ASP A 41 -6.51 -4.01 -5.18
N VAL A 42 -6.39 -2.74 -5.58
CA VAL A 42 -7.52 -1.94 -6.06
C VAL A 42 -8.05 -2.49 -7.37
N ASP A 43 -7.18 -2.81 -8.32
CA ASP A 43 -7.58 -3.37 -9.63
C ASP A 43 -8.35 -4.69 -9.44
N LYS A 44 -7.90 -5.55 -8.52
CA LYS A 44 -8.63 -6.78 -8.15
C LYS A 44 -10.00 -6.47 -7.55
N LEU A 45 -10.10 -5.48 -6.67
CA LEU A 45 -11.38 -5.09 -6.07
C LEU A 45 -12.36 -4.62 -7.14
N VAL A 46 -11.90 -3.76 -8.05
CA VAL A 46 -12.71 -3.25 -9.18
C VAL A 46 -13.18 -4.41 -10.04
N GLN A 47 -12.27 -5.29 -10.45
CA GLN A 47 -12.60 -6.47 -11.24
C GLN A 47 -13.64 -7.36 -10.52
N LEU A 48 -13.48 -7.61 -9.22
CA LEU A 48 -14.45 -8.41 -8.45
C LEU A 48 -15.82 -7.74 -8.39
N SER A 49 -15.87 -6.40 -8.35
CA SER A 49 -17.13 -5.64 -8.35
C SER A 49 -17.83 -5.69 -9.70
N GLU A 50 -17.07 -5.64 -10.80
CA GLU A 50 -17.58 -5.80 -12.16
C GLU A 50 -18.10 -7.22 -12.40
N ASP A 51 -17.35 -8.25 -12.00
CA ASP A 51 -17.73 -9.66 -12.13
C ASP A 51 -19.03 -9.98 -11.38
N ARG A 52 -19.24 -9.35 -10.22
CA ARG A 52 -20.44 -9.50 -9.40
C ARG A 52 -21.57 -8.53 -9.75
N GLN A 53 -21.33 -7.61 -10.68
CA GLN A 53 -22.24 -6.51 -11.01
C GLN A 53 -22.71 -5.74 -9.77
N CYS A 54 -21.81 -5.51 -8.83
CA CYS A 54 -22.09 -4.83 -7.57
C CYS A 54 -21.15 -3.64 -7.37
N SER A 55 -21.49 -2.75 -6.43
CA SER A 55 -20.60 -1.64 -6.11
C SER A 55 -19.41 -2.12 -5.27
N GLU A 56 -18.25 -1.46 -5.40
CA GLU A 56 -17.10 -1.71 -4.51
C GLU A 56 -17.48 -1.60 -3.03
N TYR A 57 -18.39 -0.68 -2.69
CA TYR A 57 -18.93 -0.53 -1.33
C TYR A 57 -19.66 -1.79 -0.82
N SER A 58 -20.35 -2.52 -1.70
CA SER A 58 -20.98 -3.79 -1.31
C SER A 58 -19.95 -4.85 -0.96
N ILE A 59 -18.79 -4.86 -1.62
CA ILE A 59 -17.68 -5.75 -1.29
C ILE A 59 -17.10 -5.40 0.07
N PHE A 60 -16.99 -4.10 0.40
CA PHE A 60 -16.59 -3.66 1.75
C PHE A 60 -17.54 -4.20 2.83
N HIS A 61 -18.85 -4.15 2.58
CA HIS A 61 -19.85 -4.73 3.48
C HIS A 61 -19.70 -6.24 3.62
N ASP A 62 -19.55 -6.97 2.51
CA ASP A 62 -19.38 -8.42 2.54
C ASP A 62 -18.10 -8.84 3.27
N ALA A 63 -16.99 -8.15 3.00
CA ALA A 63 -15.73 -8.36 3.71
C ALA A 63 -15.87 -8.05 5.21
N ALA A 64 -16.62 -7.01 5.57
CA ALA A 64 -16.85 -6.62 6.95
C ALA A 64 -17.71 -7.62 7.73
N LYS A 65 -18.63 -8.36 7.08
CA LYS A 65 -19.44 -9.42 7.72
C LYS A 65 -18.57 -10.48 8.40
N LYS A 66 -17.44 -10.85 7.80
CA LYS A 66 -16.50 -11.83 8.37
C LYS A 66 -15.89 -11.37 9.69
N TRP A 67 -15.70 -10.05 9.85
CA TRP A 67 -15.04 -9.44 11.00
C TRP A 67 -16.01 -8.75 11.96
N ASN A 68 -17.31 -8.74 11.62
CA ASN A 68 -18.38 -8.09 12.35
C ASN A 68 -18.12 -6.60 12.64
N PHE A 69 -17.59 -5.87 11.65
CA PHE A 69 -17.36 -4.42 11.78
C PHE A 69 -18.66 -3.62 11.67
N SER A 70 -18.73 -2.49 12.39
CA SER A 70 -19.87 -1.57 12.34
C SER A 70 -19.92 -0.77 11.04
N GLU A 71 -21.10 -0.38 10.60
CA GLU A 71 -21.28 0.42 9.38
C GLU A 71 -20.47 1.71 9.37
N LYS A 72 -20.40 2.39 10.52
CA LYS A 72 -19.58 3.60 10.67
C LYS A 72 -18.10 3.35 10.32
N LYS A 73 -17.56 2.20 10.75
CA LYS A 73 -16.18 1.82 10.42
C LYS A 73 -16.02 1.53 8.93
N ILE A 74 -17.00 0.84 8.33
CA ILE A 74 -17.01 0.54 6.90
C ILE A 74 -17.00 1.85 6.09
N ASP A 75 -17.84 2.82 6.45
CA ASP A 75 -17.91 4.13 5.80
C ASP A 75 -16.61 4.93 5.93
N GLU A 76 -16.01 4.95 7.11
CA GLU A 76 -14.72 5.62 7.32
C GLU A 76 -13.60 4.98 6.51
N ASP A 77 -13.56 3.64 6.47
CA ASP A 77 -12.58 2.88 5.71
C ASP A 77 -12.81 3.04 4.19
N PHE A 78 -14.06 3.07 3.73
CA PHE A 78 -14.40 3.31 2.33
C PHE A 78 -14.05 4.74 1.89
N LYS A 79 -14.28 5.75 2.73
CA LYS A 79 -13.84 7.13 2.46
C LYS A 79 -12.32 7.21 2.33
N ARG A 80 -11.57 6.51 3.18
CA ARG A 80 -10.10 6.43 3.06
C ARG A 80 -9.67 5.77 1.76
N TYR A 81 -10.37 4.72 1.36
CA TYR A 81 -10.14 4.07 0.07
C TYR A 81 -10.38 5.05 -1.10
N LEU A 82 -11.47 5.80 -1.12
CA LEU A 82 -11.72 6.79 -2.18
C LEU A 82 -10.69 7.94 -2.20
N LEU A 83 -10.24 8.41 -1.04
CA LEU A 83 -9.32 9.54 -0.94
C LEU A 83 -7.86 9.17 -1.21
N TYR A 84 -7.43 8.00 -0.75
CA TYR A 84 -6.01 7.60 -0.75
C TYR A 84 -5.73 6.37 -1.61
N GLY A 85 -6.76 5.72 -2.16
CA GLY A 85 -6.65 4.41 -2.82
C GLY A 85 -6.31 3.27 -1.85
N GLU A 86 -6.34 3.51 -0.54
CA GLU A 86 -5.86 2.53 0.44
C GLU A 86 -6.92 1.49 0.78
N LEU A 87 -6.73 0.24 0.33
CA LEU A 87 -7.56 -0.88 0.75
C LEU A 87 -7.24 -1.31 2.20
N PRO A 88 -8.25 -1.36 3.09
CA PRO A 88 -8.11 -1.97 4.40
C PRO A 88 -7.70 -3.43 4.29
N ARG A 89 -6.98 -3.93 5.30
CA ARG A 89 -6.48 -5.32 5.30
C ARG A 89 -7.60 -6.35 5.16
N TYR A 90 -8.71 -6.18 5.88
CA TYR A 90 -9.83 -7.13 5.84
C TYR A 90 -10.48 -7.23 4.45
N VAL A 91 -10.53 -6.13 3.70
CA VAL A 91 -11.05 -6.11 2.32
C VAL A 91 -10.07 -6.83 1.39
N ARG A 92 -8.78 -6.56 1.55
CA ARG A 92 -7.73 -7.22 0.77
C ARG A 92 -7.72 -8.73 0.96
N ASP A 93 -7.76 -9.18 2.21
CA ASP A 93 -7.80 -10.60 2.54
C ASP A 93 -9.06 -11.26 1.96
N TYR A 94 -10.21 -10.57 2.03
CA TYR A 94 -11.44 -11.05 1.42
C TYR A 94 -11.34 -11.16 -0.11
N VAL A 95 -10.83 -10.12 -0.78
CA VAL A 95 -10.62 -10.12 -2.24
C VAL A 95 -9.68 -11.25 -2.64
N GLU A 96 -8.56 -11.42 -1.93
CA GLU A 96 -7.62 -12.52 -2.20
C GLU A 96 -8.25 -13.91 -2.05
N GLU A 97 -9.10 -14.13 -1.04
CA GLU A 97 -9.86 -15.37 -0.89
C GLU A 97 -10.83 -15.61 -2.06
N GLN A 98 -11.50 -14.57 -2.55
CA GLN A 98 -12.43 -14.70 -3.68
C GLN A 98 -11.72 -15.00 -5.00
N PHE A 99 -10.55 -14.38 -5.26
CA PHE A 99 -9.76 -14.69 -6.45
C PHE A 99 -9.04 -16.04 -6.36
N GLY A 100 -8.60 -16.46 -5.17
CA GLY A 100 -8.01 -17.78 -4.95
C GLY A 100 -9.01 -18.92 -5.14
N GLY A 101 -10.30 -18.68 -4.83
CA GLY A 101 -11.38 -19.65 -4.99
C GLY A 101 -11.86 -19.86 -6.44
N GLN A 102 -11.57 -18.96 -7.37
CA GLN A 102 -12.02 -19.07 -8.77
C GLN A 102 -11.19 -20.02 -9.65
N ASN A 103 -10.08 -20.59 -9.16
CA ASN A 103 -9.24 -21.55 -9.91
C ASN A 103 -9.75 -23.01 -9.88
N HIS A 104 -10.96 -23.26 -9.38
CA HIS A 104 -11.58 -24.60 -9.29
C HIS A 104 -13.02 -24.63 -9.84
N GLY A 105 -13.24 -24.05 -11.01
CA GLY A 105 -14.48 -24.19 -11.79
C GLY A 105 -14.20 -24.70 -13.19
#